data_AF-A0A7N0VJ84-F1
#
_entry.id   AF-A0A7N0VJ84-F1
#
_cell.length_a   1.000
_cell.length_b   1.000
_cell.length_c   1.000
_cell.angle_alpha   90.00
_cell.angle_beta   90.00
_cell.angle_gamma   90.00
#
_symmetry.space_group_name_H-M   'P 1'
#
loop_
_entity.id
_entity.type
_entity.pdbx_description
1 polymer ?
#
loop_
_entity_poly.entity_id
_entity_poly.type
_entity_poly.pdbx_seq_one_letter_code
_entity_poly.pdbx_strand_id
1 'polypeptide(L)'
;MCFLIHCLVLASVFGEQNRLEAMPPERKSRWTKEIDWLLSVTDHIVEFVPSQQGNMEIMKTQQRKDLHMNIPALRKLDAILVACLDNFKGQNEFYYASKDASEAEKGTRKDDKWWLPAPKVPPNGLSDVTRKWLHFQKDSANQVLKAAMAINAMVLSEMEVPENYIESLPKNGRASLGDSIYKSITVEYFDPDLFLSSLDLSSEHKILDIKNRIEASIVIWKRKMNNKEQKSLLGSSVSQEKRELFEERAETILLILKQRFPGLPQSALDISKIQYNKDVGHAILESYSRILESLAFTVISRIEDVLHADTQAQNSSTEKKRDRCLVTPNKAAADDQSPADGPISTTLLDFMGWNIADQADTEQKKDSADETNDPGKHTAKVANISTTPKKVSYIEKLEHLGGLRSPTERH
;
A
#
# COMPACT_ATOMS: atom_id res chain seq x y z
N MET A 1 4.54 21.95 8.29
CA MET A 1 3.14 21.58 8.60
C MET A 1 2.96 20.07 8.75
N CYS A 2 3.35 19.26 7.76
CA CYS A 2 3.21 17.79 7.81
C CYS A 2 3.89 17.14 9.04
N PHE A 3 5.09 17.60 9.39
CA PHE A 3 5.83 17.09 10.56
C PHE A 3 5.12 17.39 11.89
N LEU A 4 4.52 18.59 12.00
CA LEU A 4 3.74 18.99 13.17
C LEU A 4 2.45 18.15 13.28
N ILE A 5 1.73 17.95 12.17
CA ILE A 5 0.52 17.12 12.14
C ILE A 5 0.85 15.68 12.52
N HIS A 6 1.88 15.10 11.92
CA HIS A 6 2.29 13.72 12.21
C HIS A 6 2.74 13.54 13.66
N CYS A 7 3.66 14.36 14.16
CA CYS A 7 4.21 14.20 15.51
C CYS A 7 3.18 14.53 16.61
N LEU A 8 2.38 15.59 16.46
CA LEU A 8 1.42 15.97 17.50
C LEU A 8 0.31 14.93 17.63
N VAL A 9 -0.17 14.39 16.51
CA VAL A 9 -1.35 13.52 16.52
C VAL A 9 -0.97 12.07 16.83
N LEU A 10 0.09 11.51 16.23
CA LEU A 10 0.52 10.13 16.54
C LEU A 10 1.04 9.99 17.96
N ALA A 11 1.90 10.90 18.41
CA ALA A 11 2.50 10.77 19.74
C ALA A 11 1.45 10.96 20.85
N SER A 12 0.47 11.84 20.64
CA SER A 12 -0.59 12.12 21.63
C SER A 12 -1.66 11.02 21.71
N VAL A 13 -2.05 10.42 20.58
CA VAL A 13 -3.19 9.49 20.54
C VAL A 13 -2.74 8.02 20.48
N PHE A 14 -1.65 7.70 19.77
CA PHE A 14 -1.26 6.33 19.46
C PHE A 14 0.10 5.90 19.99
N GLY A 15 0.92 6.81 20.50
CA GLY A 15 2.12 6.47 21.27
C GLY A 15 1.83 5.59 22.50
N GLU A 16 0.57 5.52 22.91
CA GLU A 16 0.07 4.67 23.99
C GLU A 16 -0.55 3.33 23.52
N GLN A 17 -0.65 3.06 22.21
CA GLN A 17 -1.24 1.82 21.67
C GLN A 17 -0.25 0.65 21.77
N ASN A 18 0.21 0.38 22.98
CA ASN A 18 1.23 -0.64 23.29
C ASN A 18 0.62 -2.04 23.45
N ARG A 19 -0.72 -2.15 23.37
CA ARG A 19 -1.51 -3.37 23.59
C ARG A 19 -2.57 -3.52 22.51
N LEU A 20 -2.96 -4.77 22.27
CA LEU A 20 -4.20 -5.07 21.55
C LEU A 20 -5.36 -4.99 22.51
N GLU A 21 -5.94 -3.82 22.57
CA GLU A 21 -7.14 -3.53 23.33
C GLU A 21 -7.93 -2.47 22.58
N ALA A 22 -9.21 -2.44 22.85
CA ALA A 22 -10.06 -1.43 22.25
C ALA A 22 -9.70 -0.04 22.74
N MET A 23 -9.85 0.92 21.82
CA MET A 23 -9.58 2.30 22.14
C MET A 23 -10.54 2.80 23.23
N PRO A 24 -10.02 3.38 24.33
CA PRO A 24 -10.87 3.99 25.35
C PRO A 24 -11.82 5.03 24.71
N PRO A 25 -13.07 5.15 25.19
CA PRO A 25 -14.07 6.02 24.57
C PRO A 25 -13.62 7.48 24.51
N GLU A 26 -12.92 7.96 25.54
CA GLU A 26 -12.34 9.31 25.58
C GLU A 26 -11.28 9.51 24.50
N ARG A 27 -10.39 8.53 24.31
CA ARG A 27 -9.33 8.58 23.28
C ARG A 27 -9.94 8.52 21.88
N LYS A 28 -10.95 7.67 21.67
CA LYS A 28 -11.68 7.59 20.41
C LYS A 28 -12.38 8.90 20.08
N SER A 29 -13.08 9.49 21.04
CA SER A 29 -13.74 10.79 20.87
C SER A 29 -12.73 11.91 20.57
N ARG A 30 -11.59 11.93 21.28
CA ARG A 30 -10.51 12.88 21.03
C ARG A 30 -9.93 12.73 19.63
N TRP A 31 -9.58 11.51 19.22
CA TRP A 31 -9.09 11.19 17.88
C TRP A 31 -10.04 11.69 16.80
N THR A 32 -11.32 11.32 16.88
CA THR A 32 -12.33 11.75 15.90
C THR A 32 -12.43 13.26 15.82
N LYS A 33 -12.45 13.95 16.98
CA LYS A 33 -12.56 15.41 17.03
C LYS A 33 -11.33 16.12 16.47
N GLU A 34 -10.14 15.69 16.86
CA GLU A 34 -8.88 16.31 16.43
C GLU A 34 -8.63 16.09 14.93
N ILE A 35 -8.92 14.89 14.42
CA ILE A 35 -8.87 14.62 12.98
C ILE A 35 -9.91 15.44 12.24
N ASP A 36 -11.14 15.54 12.73
CA ASP A 36 -12.18 16.34 12.07
C ASP A 36 -11.79 17.83 11.96
N TRP A 37 -11.21 18.39 13.02
CA TRP A 37 -10.66 19.74 13.00
C TRP A 37 -9.52 19.90 11.99
N LEU A 38 -8.58 18.96 11.94
CA LEU A 38 -7.49 19.00 10.97
C LEU A 38 -8.00 18.90 9.52
N LEU A 39 -9.01 18.05 9.29
CA LEU A 39 -9.57 17.82 7.96
C LEU A 39 -10.53 18.94 7.52
N SER A 40 -11.11 19.72 8.43
CA SER A 40 -12.02 20.83 8.08
C SER A 40 -11.44 21.83 7.07
N VAL A 41 -10.12 22.03 7.09
CA VAL A 41 -9.44 22.91 6.13
C VAL A 41 -9.61 22.42 4.68
N THR A 42 -9.73 21.10 4.48
CA THR A 42 -9.88 20.49 3.14
C THR A 42 -11.22 20.80 2.47
N ASP A 43 -12.24 21.16 3.25
CA ASP A 43 -13.55 21.56 2.72
C ASP A 43 -13.50 22.95 2.05
N HIS A 44 -12.47 23.73 2.38
CA HIS A 44 -12.24 25.07 1.85
C HIS A 44 -11.21 25.11 0.71
N ILE A 45 -10.58 23.98 0.38
CA ILE A 45 -9.63 23.88 -0.74
C ILE A 45 -10.41 23.49 -2.00
N VAL A 46 -10.66 24.47 -2.85
CA VAL A 46 -11.52 24.35 -4.03
C VAL A 46 -10.80 24.71 -5.33
N GLU A 47 -11.28 24.15 -6.42
CA GLU A 47 -10.97 24.52 -7.79
C GLU A 47 -12.19 25.22 -8.40
N PHE A 48 -11.92 26.20 -9.28
CA PHE A 48 -12.97 26.85 -10.06
C PHE A 48 -13.14 26.12 -11.36
N VAL A 49 -14.33 25.51 -11.54
CA VAL A 49 -14.67 24.74 -12.74
C VAL A 49 -15.75 25.47 -13.54
N PRO A 50 -15.61 25.58 -14.87
CA PRO A 50 -16.64 26.16 -15.71
C PRO A 50 -17.90 25.27 -15.71
N SER A 51 -19.07 25.90 -15.62
CA SER A 51 -20.38 25.24 -15.62
C SER A 51 -21.40 26.10 -16.35
N GLN A 52 -22.51 25.51 -16.75
CA GLN A 52 -23.67 26.25 -17.25
C GLN A 52 -24.82 26.17 -16.24
N GLN A 53 -25.60 27.25 -16.16
CA GLN A 53 -26.88 27.29 -15.45
C GLN A 53 -27.90 27.95 -16.38
N GLY A 54 -28.76 27.13 -17.01
CA GLY A 54 -29.54 27.56 -18.16
C GLY A 54 -28.63 27.88 -19.35
N ASN A 55 -28.83 29.04 -19.99
CA ASN A 55 -27.98 29.52 -21.08
C ASN A 55 -26.79 30.39 -20.61
N MET A 56 -26.58 30.54 -19.30
CA MET A 56 -25.50 31.37 -18.74
C MET A 56 -24.30 30.50 -18.37
N GLU A 57 -23.12 30.90 -18.84
CA GLU A 57 -21.84 30.33 -18.40
C GLU A 57 -21.45 30.94 -17.06
N ILE A 58 -21.19 30.09 -16.08
CA ILE A 58 -20.84 30.46 -14.70
C ILE A 58 -19.62 29.65 -14.24
N MET A 59 -18.87 30.18 -13.29
CA MET A 59 -17.84 29.41 -12.57
C MET A 59 -18.47 28.82 -11.30
N LYS A 60 -18.28 27.53 -11.08
CA LYS A 60 -18.64 26.86 -9.84
C LYS A 60 -17.39 26.49 -9.07
N THR A 61 -17.48 26.57 -7.76
CA THR A 61 -16.47 26.03 -6.84
C THR A 61 -16.72 24.54 -6.64
N GLN A 62 -15.71 23.71 -6.87
CA GLN A 62 -15.73 22.29 -6.58
C GLN A 62 -14.53 21.96 -5.68
N GLN A 63 -14.68 21.03 -4.73
CA GLN A 63 -13.53 20.56 -3.94
C GLN A 63 -12.45 20.02 -4.87
N ARG A 64 -11.18 20.34 -4.55
CA ARG A 64 -10.04 19.89 -5.36
C ARG A 64 -10.07 18.37 -5.59
N LYS A 65 -9.81 17.93 -6.81
CA LYS A 65 -10.05 16.54 -7.24
C LYS A 65 -9.34 15.48 -6.37
N ASP A 66 -8.08 15.73 -6.02
CA ASP A 66 -7.27 14.87 -5.14
C ASP A 66 -7.91 14.73 -3.75
N LEU A 67 -8.37 15.82 -3.16
CA LEU A 67 -9.01 15.84 -1.84
C LEU A 67 -10.37 15.16 -1.86
N HIS A 68 -11.17 15.44 -2.90
CA HIS A 68 -12.51 14.89 -3.06
C HIS A 68 -12.51 13.35 -3.07
N MET A 69 -11.50 12.73 -3.70
CA MET A 69 -11.37 11.28 -3.75
C MET A 69 -10.67 10.70 -2.52
N ASN A 70 -9.56 11.31 -2.10
CA ASN A 70 -8.68 10.69 -1.09
C ASN A 70 -9.15 10.92 0.34
N ILE A 71 -9.79 12.05 0.67
CA ILE A 71 -10.23 12.32 2.05
C ILE A 71 -11.30 11.32 2.50
N PRO A 72 -12.37 11.03 1.73
CA PRO A 72 -13.33 9.99 2.11
C PRO A 72 -12.71 8.59 2.18
N ALA A 73 -11.77 8.27 1.28
CA ALA A 73 -11.06 7.01 1.29
C ALA A 73 -10.24 6.83 2.58
N LEU A 74 -9.46 7.84 2.97
CA LEU A 74 -8.68 7.82 4.21
C LEU A 74 -9.57 7.74 5.46
N ARG A 75 -10.70 8.46 5.52
CA ARG A 75 -11.66 8.32 6.62
C ARG A 75 -12.25 6.91 6.72
N LYS A 76 -12.48 6.25 5.59
CA LYS A 76 -12.94 4.84 5.58
C LYS A 76 -11.87 3.90 6.13
N LEU A 77 -10.61 4.10 5.75
CA LEU A 77 -9.48 3.33 6.28
C LEU A 77 -9.30 3.52 7.80
N ASP A 78 -9.42 4.76 8.28
CA ASP A 78 -9.43 5.10 9.70
C ASP A 78 -10.54 4.37 10.47
N ALA A 79 -11.78 4.43 9.97
CA ALA A 79 -12.91 3.74 10.57
C ALA A 79 -12.70 2.22 10.66
N ILE A 80 -12.09 1.60 9.64
CA ILE A 80 -11.74 0.17 9.63
C ILE A 80 -10.70 -0.14 10.72
N LEU A 81 -9.66 0.68 10.88
CA LEU A 81 -8.65 0.47 11.93
C LEU A 81 -9.23 0.63 13.33
N VAL A 82 -10.05 1.64 13.55
CA VAL A 82 -10.73 1.86 14.84
C VAL A 82 -11.68 0.69 15.14
N ALA A 83 -12.41 0.20 14.13
CA ALA A 83 -13.26 -0.99 14.28
C ALA A 83 -12.45 -2.26 14.58
N CYS A 84 -11.30 -2.45 13.92
CA CYS A 84 -10.38 -3.55 14.20
C CYS A 84 -9.94 -3.54 15.68
N LEU A 85 -9.55 -2.37 16.20
CA LEU A 85 -9.22 -2.20 17.63
C LEU A 85 -10.44 -2.47 18.53
N ASP A 86 -11.62 -1.95 18.19
CA ASP A 86 -12.85 -2.17 18.95
C ASP A 86 -13.26 -3.65 19.03
N ASN A 87 -12.90 -4.48 18.04
CA ASN A 87 -13.18 -5.92 18.06
C ASN A 87 -12.40 -6.68 19.16
N PHE A 88 -11.37 -6.07 19.75
CA PHE A 88 -10.64 -6.62 20.89
C PHE A 88 -11.37 -6.43 22.23
N LYS A 89 -12.53 -5.76 22.26
CA LYS A 89 -13.37 -5.68 23.48
C LYS A 89 -13.82 -7.08 23.89
N GLY A 90 -13.57 -7.44 25.14
CA GLY A 90 -14.04 -8.70 25.72
C GLY A 90 -13.27 -9.94 25.25
N GLN A 91 -12.16 -9.78 24.52
CA GLN A 91 -11.23 -10.88 24.25
C GLN A 91 -10.43 -11.20 25.51
N ASN A 92 -10.54 -12.45 25.98
CA ASN A 92 -9.99 -12.87 27.29
C ASN A 92 -8.92 -13.97 27.18
N GLU A 93 -8.68 -14.51 25.98
CA GLU A 93 -7.73 -15.62 25.81
C GLU A 93 -6.27 -15.19 25.93
N PHE A 94 -5.95 -13.94 25.60
CA PHE A 94 -4.63 -13.37 25.83
C PHE A 94 -4.74 -12.09 26.65
N TYR A 95 -3.67 -11.77 27.37
CA TYR A 95 -3.62 -10.58 28.22
C TYR A 95 -2.21 -10.02 28.28
N TYR A 96 -2.09 -8.80 28.80
CA TYR A 96 -0.82 -8.14 29.05
C TYR A 96 -0.63 -8.03 30.56
N ALA A 97 0.56 -8.35 31.06
CA ALA A 97 0.86 -8.20 32.48
C ALA A 97 0.69 -6.74 32.95
N SER A 98 0.28 -6.55 34.20
CA SER A 98 0.15 -5.23 34.81
C SER A 98 1.51 -4.53 34.90
N LYS A 99 1.53 -3.19 34.80
CA LYS A 99 2.75 -2.39 34.99
C LYS A 99 3.34 -2.54 36.39
N ASP A 100 2.52 -2.94 37.37
CA ASP A 100 2.92 -3.13 38.77
C ASP A 100 3.20 -4.60 39.12
N ALA A 101 3.10 -5.52 38.16
CA ALA A 101 3.38 -6.94 38.38
C ALA A 101 4.87 -7.19 38.65
N SER A 102 5.18 -8.29 39.33
CA SER A 102 6.56 -8.68 39.61
C SER A 102 7.34 -8.91 38.31
N GLU A 103 8.67 -8.70 38.31
CA GLU A 103 9.51 -8.90 37.12
C GLU A 103 9.39 -10.34 36.54
N ALA A 104 9.11 -11.32 37.40
CA ALA A 104 8.84 -12.70 36.99
C ALA A 104 7.52 -12.86 36.19
N GLU A 105 6.49 -12.09 36.54
CA GLU A 105 5.18 -12.11 35.87
C GLU A 105 5.15 -11.25 34.60
N LYS A 106 5.85 -10.10 34.62
CA LYS A 106 6.00 -9.22 33.45
C LYS A 106 6.57 -9.98 32.26
N GLY A 107 7.53 -10.87 32.53
CA GLY A 107 8.23 -11.63 31.50
C GLY A 107 9.04 -10.71 30.60
N THR A 108 10.36 -10.84 30.64
CA THR A 108 11.23 -10.02 29.80
C THR A 108 11.08 -10.43 28.34
N ARG A 109 10.71 -9.49 27.46
CA ARG A 109 10.89 -9.68 26.01
C ARG A 109 12.38 -9.95 25.77
N LYS A 110 12.71 -11.02 25.05
CA LYS A 110 14.08 -11.29 24.56
C LYS A 110 14.41 -10.57 23.25
N ASP A 111 13.59 -9.59 22.90
CA ASP A 111 13.59 -8.88 21.61
C ASP A 111 13.94 -7.40 21.84
N ASP A 112 14.30 -6.70 20.76
CA ASP A 112 14.77 -5.32 20.76
C ASP A 112 13.73 -4.31 21.31
N LYS A 113 12.47 -4.71 21.44
CA LYS A 113 11.32 -3.90 21.89
C LYS A 113 11.06 -4.03 23.39
N TRP A 114 12.09 -3.85 24.23
CA TRP A 114 12.01 -4.03 25.69
C TRP A 114 11.00 -3.11 26.40
N TRP A 115 10.64 -1.98 25.79
CA TRP A 115 9.67 -1.01 26.32
C TRP A 115 8.20 -1.42 26.13
N LEU A 116 7.91 -2.46 25.34
CA LEU A 116 6.53 -2.91 25.06
C LEU A 116 6.14 -4.09 25.95
N PRO A 117 4.90 -4.13 26.49
CA PRO A 117 4.44 -5.23 27.33
C PRO A 117 4.34 -6.53 26.54
N ALA A 118 4.89 -7.63 27.08
CA ALA A 118 4.83 -8.95 26.45
C ALA A 118 3.41 -9.53 26.55
N PRO A 119 2.80 -10.00 25.45
CA PRO A 119 1.53 -10.71 25.52
C PRO A 119 1.71 -12.07 26.18
N LYS A 120 0.72 -12.46 26.97
CA LYS A 120 0.60 -13.79 27.60
C LYS A 120 -0.59 -14.52 27.00
N VAL A 121 -0.40 -15.80 26.75
CA VAL A 121 -1.40 -16.72 26.18
C VAL A 121 -1.52 -17.94 27.10
N PRO A 122 -2.55 -18.79 26.95
CA PRO A 122 -2.71 -19.99 27.77
C PRO A 122 -1.54 -20.97 27.54
N PRO A 123 -1.22 -21.85 28.50
CA PRO A 123 -0.08 -22.78 28.39
C PRO A 123 -0.11 -23.72 27.17
N ASN A 124 -1.29 -23.99 26.63
CA ASN A 124 -1.50 -24.84 25.45
C ASN A 124 -1.71 -24.02 24.15
N GLY A 125 -1.51 -22.70 24.22
CA GLY A 125 -1.84 -21.78 23.12
C GLY A 125 -3.29 -21.30 23.14
N LEU A 126 -3.61 -20.47 22.14
CA LEU A 126 -4.94 -19.93 21.85
C LEU A 126 -5.83 -20.99 21.20
N SER A 127 -7.15 -20.81 21.35
CA SER A 127 -8.12 -21.60 20.61
C SER A 127 -7.99 -21.38 19.10
N ASP A 128 -8.34 -22.39 18.30
CA ASP A 128 -8.29 -22.27 16.84
C ASP A 128 -9.24 -21.18 16.31
N VAL A 129 -10.34 -20.93 17.02
CA VAL A 129 -11.29 -19.85 16.71
C VAL A 129 -10.61 -18.50 16.87
N THR A 130 -9.97 -18.25 18.02
CA THR A 130 -9.27 -17.00 18.30
C THR A 130 -8.06 -16.82 17.39
N ARG A 131 -7.32 -17.89 17.07
CA ARG A 131 -6.20 -17.83 16.11
C ARG A 131 -6.67 -17.41 14.71
N LYS A 132 -7.70 -18.07 14.17
CA LYS A 132 -8.28 -17.72 12.86
C LYS A 132 -8.81 -16.29 12.85
N TRP A 133 -9.47 -15.86 13.93
CA TRP A 133 -9.95 -14.50 14.08
C TRP A 133 -8.82 -13.47 14.12
N LEU A 134 -7.71 -13.74 14.83
CA LEU A 134 -6.52 -12.86 14.83
C LEU A 134 -5.91 -12.72 13.43
N HIS A 135 -5.82 -13.82 12.67
CA HIS A 135 -5.38 -13.76 11.27
C HIS A 135 -6.29 -12.89 10.42
N PHE A 136 -7.61 -13.02 10.56
CA PHE A 136 -8.57 -12.16 9.86
C PHE A 136 -8.40 -10.67 10.21
N GLN A 137 -8.22 -10.33 11.50
CA GLN A 137 -7.96 -8.94 11.91
C GLN A 137 -6.63 -8.42 11.35
N LYS A 138 -5.59 -9.26 11.34
CA LYS A 138 -4.28 -8.94 10.74
C LYS A 138 -4.40 -8.69 9.23
N ASP A 139 -5.17 -9.50 8.51
CA ASP A 139 -5.36 -9.33 7.07
C ASP A 139 -6.15 -8.04 6.75
N SER A 140 -7.18 -7.74 7.55
CA SER A 140 -7.91 -6.47 7.47
C SER A 140 -6.99 -5.26 7.69
N ALA A 141 -6.16 -5.28 8.74
CA ALA A 141 -5.20 -4.21 9.01
C ALA A 141 -4.13 -4.11 7.89
N ASN A 142 -3.70 -5.23 7.30
CA ASN A 142 -2.78 -5.24 6.16
C ASN A 142 -3.38 -4.61 4.91
N GLN A 143 -4.67 -4.79 4.65
CA GLN A 143 -5.35 -4.11 3.54
C GLN A 143 -5.36 -2.60 3.75
N VAL A 144 -5.63 -2.15 4.98
CA VAL A 144 -5.55 -0.73 5.32
C VAL A 144 -4.13 -0.19 5.13
N LEU A 145 -3.12 -0.91 5.63
CA LEU A 145 -1.72 -0.53 5.47
C LEU A 145 -1.37 -0.31 3.99
N LYS A 146 -1.69 -1.28 3.13
CA LYS A 146 -1.42 -1.19 1.69
C LYS A 146 -2.13 -0.01 1.02
N ALA A 147 -3.40 0.22 1.36
CA ALA A 147 -4.18 1.30 0.80
C ALA A 147 -3.64 2.68 1.24
N ALA A 148 -3.31 2.83 2.52
CA ALA A 148 -2.73 4.05 3.07
C ALA A 148 -1.36 4.37 2.42
N MET A 149 -0.48 3.36 2.29
CA MET A 149 0.81 3.49 1.60
C MET A 149 0.68 3.84 0.11
N ALA A 150 -0.40 3.38 -0.55
CA ALA A 150 -0.67 3.70 -1.95
C ALA A 150 -1.06 5.18 -2.10
N ILE A 151 -1.99 5.66 -1.27
CA ILE A 151 -2.39 7.08 -1.25
C ILE A 151 -1.19 7.97 -0.87
N ASN A 152 -0.43 7.60 0.15
CA ASN A 152 0.75 8.38 0.58
C ASN A 152 1.77 8.54 -0.56
N ALA A 153 2.08 7.45 -1.26
CA ALA A 153 3.01 7.50 -2.38
C ALA A 153 2.48 8.27 -3.59
N MET A 154 1.18 8.20 -3.86
CA MET A 154 0.54 8.99 -4.92
C MET A 154 0.70 10.49 -4.63
N VAL A 155 0.36 10.92 -3.40
CA VAL A 155 0.51 12.32 -2.96
C VAL A 155 1.97 12.77 -3.06
N LEU A 156 2.92 11.97 -2.55
CA LEU A 156 4.35 12.28 -2.66
C LEU A 156 4.81 12.40 -4.10
N SER A 157 4.25 11.62 -5.03
CA SER A 157 4.60 11.70 -6.45
C SER A 157 4.14 13.01 -7.10
N GLU A 158 2.99 13.55 -6.67
CA GLU A 158 2.39 14.81 -7.15
C GLU A 158 2.98 16.05 -6.48
N MET A 159 3.59 15.91 -5.31
CA MET A 159 4.29 17.01 -4.64
C MET A 159 5.47 17.52 -5.47
N GLU A 160 5.56 18.85 -5.56
CA GLU A 160 6.62 19.56 -6.28
C GLU A 160 8.01 19.21 -5.72
N VAL A 161 9.00 19.04 -6.61
CA VAL A 161 10.39 18.83 -6.22
C VAL A 161 11.00 20.17 -5.81
N PRO A 162 11.46 20.35 -4.55
CA PRO A 162 11.97 21.63 -4.08
C PRO A 162 13.25 22.09 -4.81
N GLU A 163 13.40 23.40 -5.05
CA GLU A 163 14.56 23.96 -5.75
C GLU A 163 15.90 23.64 -5.07
N ASN A 164 15.94 23.70 -3.75
CA ASN A 164 17.14 23.37 -2.95
C ASN A 164 17.56 21.90 -3.12
N TYR A 165 16.61 20.97 -3.25
CA TYR A 165 16.93 19.59 -3.58
C TYR A 165 17.60 19.53 -4.95
N ILE A 166 17.02 20.22 -5.94
CA ILE A 166 17.57 20.24 -7.30
C ILE A 166 18.97 20.84 -7.35
N GLU A 167 19.24 21.90 -6.59
CA GLU A 167 20.56 22.53 -6.50
C GLU A 167 21.61 21.63 -5.86
N SER A 168 21.18 20.73 -4.96
CA SER A 168 22.06 19.74 -4.33
C SER A 168 22.41 18.54 -5.22
N LEU A 169 21.69 18.35 -6.35
CA LEU A 169 21.87 17.19 -7.20
C LEU A 169 23.22 17.19 -7.95
N PRO A 170 23.81 16.01 -8.18
CA PRO A 170 24.97 15.88 -9.05
C PRO A 170 24.72 16.40 -10.47
N LYS A 171 25.80 16.78 -11.18
CA LYS A 171 25.74 17.37 -12.54
C LYS A 171 25.03 16.47 -13.59
N ASN A 172 25.02 15.16 -13.39
CA ASN A 172 24.39 14.21 -14.30
C ASN A 172 23.99 12.90 -13.59
N GLY A 173 23.08 12.13 -14.19
CA GLY A 173 22.60 10.87 -13.62
C GLY A 173 23.69 9.82 -13.43
N ARG A 174 24.76 9.82 -14.24
CA ARG A 174 25.91 8.92 -14.03
C ARG A 174 26.66 9.23 -12.74
N ALA A 175 26.83 10.50 -12.40
CA ALA A 175 27.44 10.90 -11.13
C ALA A 175 26.57 10.53 -9.92
N SER A 176 25.24 10.50 -10.07
CA SER A 176 24.30 10.04 -9.03
C SER A 176 24.30 8.52 -8.88
N LEU A 177 24.15 7.78 -9.99
CA LEU A 177 24.12 6.32 -9.99
C LEU A 177 25.48 5.69 -9.75
N GLY A 178 26.59 6.37 -10.02
CA GLY A 178 27.90 5.76 -10.11
C GLY A 178 28.07 4.85 -11.34
N ASP A 179 29.32 4.55 -11.69
CA ASP A 179 29.66 3.91 -12.96
C ASP A 179 29.05 2.52 -13.14
N SER A 180 29.05 1.70 -12.09
CA SER A 180 28.52 0.33 -12.16
C SER A 180 27.02 0.31 -12.44
N ILE A 181 26.24 1.04 -11.64
CA ILE A 181 24.78 1.08 -11.76
C ILE A 181 24.38 1.76 -13.07
N TYR A 182 25.08 2.84 -13.45
CA TYR A 182 24.84 3.51 -14.73
C TYR A 182 25.10 2.58 -15.91
N LYS A 183 26.17 1.78 -15.89
CA LYS A 183 26.43 0.80 -16.95
C LYS A 183 25.31 -0.25 -17.01
N SER A 184 24.84 -0.75 -15.87
CA SER A 184 23.79 -1.77 -15.81
C SER A 184 22.42 -1.26 -16.26
N ILE A 185 22.05 0.00 -15.98
CA ILE A 185 20.75 0.55 -16.39
C ILE A 185 20.71 0.95 -17.88
N THR A 186 21.88 1.17 -18.49
CA THR A 186 22.02 1.67 -19.87
C THR A 186 22.31 0.58 -20.91
N VAL A 187 22.27 -0.69 -20.51
CA VAL A 187 22.40 -1.84 -21.42
C VAL A 187 21.31 -1.89 -22.48
N GLU A 188 21.55 -2.59 -23.59
CA GLU A 188 20.56 -2.74 -24.66
C GLU A 188 19.34 -3.54 -24.18
N TYR A 189 19.58 -4.73 -23.63
CA TYR A 189 18.56 -5.60 -23.04
C TYR A 189 18.61 -5.51 -21.52
N PHE A 190 17.53 -5.00 -20.92
CA PHE A 190 17.45 -4.75 -19.50
C PHE A 190 16.40 -5.65 -18.85
N ASP A 191 16.81 -6.31 -17.77
CA ASP A 191 15.95 -7.08 -16.89
C ASP A 191 16.09 -6.50 -15.47
N PRO A 192 15.00 -6.01 -14.87
CA PRO A 192 15.05 -5.39 -13.54
C PRO A 192 15.41 -6.39 -12.43
N ASP A 193 15.08 -7.67 -12.55
CA ASP A 193 15.38 -8.67 -11.54
C ASP A 193 16.88 -9.05 -11.58
N LEU A 194 17.45 -9.18 -12.79
CA LEU A 194 18.89 -9.35 -12.95
C LEU A 194 19.66 -8.10 -12.48
N PHE A 195 19.14 -6.91 -12.74
CA PHE A 195 19.72 -5.67 -12.23
C PHE A 195 19.75 -5.67 -10.70
N LEU A 196 18.62 -5.95 -10.04
CA LEU A 196 18.53 -5.92 -8.57
C LEU A 196 19.37 -7.02 -7.91
N SER A 197 19.44 -8.22 -8.50
CA SER A 197 20.29 -9.31 -7.98
C SER A 197 21.78 -9.00 -8.07
N SER A 198 22.20 -8.09 -8.96
CA SER A 198 23.59 -7.61 -9.05
C SER A 198 23.96 -6.55 -8.00
N LEU A 199 22.96 -6.00 -7.30
CA LEU A 199 23.17 -4.96 -6.28
C LEU A 199 23.28 -5.56 -4.88
N ASP A 200 24.02 -4.87 -4.03
CA ASP A 200 24.11 -5.19 -2.61
C ASP A 200 22.90 -4.62 -1.86
N LEU A 201 21.90 -5.48 -1.65
CA LEU A 201 20.66 -5.19 -0.91
C LEU A 201 20.69 -5.80 0.49
N SER A 202 21.87 -6.00 1.09
CA SER A 202 22.02 -6.74 2.35
C SER A 202 21.52 -6.00 3.59
N SER A 203 21.26 -4.69 3.50
CA SER A 203 20.85 -3.85 4.63
C SER A 203 19.94 -2.72 4.17
N GLU A 204 19.08 -2.28 5.07
CA GLU A 204 18.14 -1.18 4.83
C GLU A 204 18.83 0.10 4.33
N HIS A 205 19.97 0.47 4.94
CA HIS A 205 20.74 1.64 4.53
C HIS A 205 21.24 1.56 3.08
N LYS A 206 21.68 0.39 2.62
CA LYS A 206 22.14 0.19 1.25
C LYS A 206 20.98 0.26 0.26
N ILE A 207 19.84 -0.33 0.61
CA ILE A 207 18.61 -0.27 -0.20
C ILE A 207 18.15 1.20 -0.33
N LEU A 208 18.18 1.95 0.77
CA LEU A 208 17.82 3.37 0.80
C LEU A 208 18.80 4.24 0.01
N ASP A 209 20.11 3.97 0.07
CA ASP A 209 21.12 4.64 -0.77
C ASP A 209 20.82 4.44 -2.26
N ILE A 210 20.54 3.21 -2.66
CA ILE A 210 20.18 2.88 -4.05
C ILE A 210 18.90 3.62 -4.46
N LYS A 211 17.85 3.60 -3.63
CA LYS A 211 16.61 4.35 -3.87
C LYS A 211 16.91 5.85 -4.10
N ASN A 212 17.65 6.48 -3.19
CA ASN A 212 18.01 7.89 -3.28
C ASN A 212 18.76 8.23 -4.58
N ARG A 213 19.72 7.39 -4.97
CA ARG A 213 20.53 7.59 -6.19
C ARG A 213 19.70 7.45 -7.46
N ILE A 214 18.75 6.52 -7.47
CA ILE A 214 17.81 6.33 -8.59
C ILE A 214 16.85 7.53 -8.70
N GLU A 215 16.23 7.95 -7.61
CA GLU A 215 15.32 9.11 -7.58
C GLU A 215 16.03 10.39 -8.02
N ALA A 216 17.22 10.67 -7.50
CA ALA A 216 18.05 11.78 -7.93
C ALA A 216 18.32 11.74 -9.45
N SER A 217 18.54 10.56 -10.02
CA SER A 217 18.79 10.40 -11.45
C SER A 217 17.56 10.66 -12.30
N ILE A 218 16.38 10.20 -11.87
CA ILE A 218 15.09 10.51 -12.50
C ILE A 218 14.87 12.01 -12.53
N VAL A 219 15.07 12.72 -11.40
CA VAL A 219 14.90 14.18 -11.33
C VAL A 219 15.87 14.89 -12.30
N ILE A 220 17.13 14.45 -12.38
CA ILE A 220 18.11 15.00 -13.32
C ILE A 220 17.68 14.78 -14.78
N TRP A 221 17.16 13.60 -15.12
CA TRP A 221 16.73 13.28 -16.48
C TRP A 221 15.50 14.07 -16.89
N LYS A 222 14.47 14.13 -16.05
CA LYS A 222 13.26 14.95 -16.24
C LYS A 222 13.62 16.42 -16.47
N ARG A 223 14.47 17.02 -15.61
CA ARG A 223 14.92 18.42 -15.79
C ARG A 223 15.67 18.64 -17.10
N LYS A 224 16.52 17.69 -17.51
CA LYS A 224 17.30 17.81 -18.76
C LYS A 224 16.43 17.64 -20.01
N MET A 225 15.28 17.00 -19.92
CA MET A 225 14.30 16.97 -21.00
C MET A 225 13.62 18.34 -21.13
N ASN A 226 13.08 18.88 -20.04
CA ASN A 226 12.35 20.16 -20.06
C ASN A 226 13.26 21.35 -20.45
N ASN A 227 14.52 21.39 -19.99
CA ASN A 227 15.45 22.47 -20.35
C ASN A 227 15.89 22.46 -21.82
N LYS A 228 15.85 21.29 -22.50
CA LYS A 228 16.22 21.17 -23.92
C LYS A 228 15.12 21.69 -24.84
N GLU A 229 13.87 21.74 -24.39
CA GLU A 229 12.77 22.37 -25.15
C GLU A 229 12.90 23.91 -25.18
N GLN A 230 13.55 24.52 -24.17
CA GLN A 230 13.76 25.98 -24.12
C GLN A 230 15.10 26.48 -24.69
N LYS A 231 16.14 25.63 -24.76
CA LYS A 231 17.46 25.99 -25.32
C LYS A 231 17.99 24.86 -26.20
N SER A 232 17.65 24.91 -27.49
CA SER A 232 18.29 24.08 -28.51
C SER A 232 19.69 24.65 -28.84
N LEU A 233 20.62 23.74 -29.16
CA LEU A 233 22.04 23.96 -29.51
C LEU A 233 23.05 23.98 -28.34
N LEU A 234 23.27 22.83 -27.69
CA LEU A 234 24.63 22.27 -27.55
C LEU A 234 24.61 20.83 -27.03
N GLY A 235 25.55 20.03 -27.54
CA GLY A 235 25.55 18.57 -27.55
C GLY A 235 25.36 17.86 -26.21
N SER A 236 24.62 16.76 -26.27
CA SER A 236 24.67 15.70 -25.26
C SER A 236 24.58 14.37 -25.98
N SER A 237 25.54 13.48 -25.69
CA SER A 237 25.82 12.19 -26.34
C SER A 237 24.73 11.12 -26.20
N VAL A 238 23.63 11.40 -25.50
CA VAL A 238 22.51 10.47 -25.31
C VAL A 238 21.25 11.10 -25.91
N SER A 239 20.65 10.41 -26.88
CA SER A 239 19.38 10.80 -27.53
C SER A 239 18.25 10.92 -26.52
N GLN A 240 17.21 11.67 -26.86
CA GLN A 240 16.03 11.86 -25.99
C GLN A 240 15.33 10.54 -25.71
N GLU A 241 15.09 9.73 -26.74
CA GLU A 241 14.49 8.39 -26.63
C GLU A 241 15.23 7.47 -25.64
N LYS A 242 16.58 7.51 -25.64
CA LYS A 242 17.37 6.72 -24.70
C LYS A 242 17.22 7.19 -23.25
N ARG A 243 16.93 8.47 -23.01
CA ARG A 243 16.70 8.98 -21.64
C ARG A 243 15.32 8.60 -21.12
N GLU A 244 14.31 8.67 -21.97
CA GLU A 244 12.96 8.20 -21.64
C GLU A 244 12.99 6.72 -21.25
N LEU A 245 13.75 5.90 -21.99
CA LEU A 245 13.96 4.50 -21.65
C LEU A 245 14.66 4.31 -20.28
N PHE A 246 15.67 5.12 -19.96
CA PHE A 246 16.37 5.00 -18.68
C PHE A 246 15.49 5.45 -17.50
N GLU A 247 14.64 6.44 -17.72
CA GLU A 247 13.63 6.89 -16.77
C GLU A 247 12.61 5.80 -16.49
N GLU A 248 12.02 5.18 -17.52
CA GLU A 248 11.07 4.08 -17.38
C GLU A 248 11.67 2.90 -16.60
N ARG A 249 12.92 2.53 -16.93
CA ARG A 249 13.66 1.48 -16.20
C ARG A 249 13.86 1.85 -14.73
N ALA A 250 14.24 3.09 -14.45
CA ALA A 250 14.45 3.58 -13.09
C ALA A 250 13.15 3.59 -12.27
N GLU A 251 12.03 4.05 -12.85
CA GLU A 251 10.71 4.00 -12.21
C GLU A 251 10.26 2.55 -11.94
N THR A 252 10.51 1.63 -12.87
CA THR A 252 10.26 0.19 -12.69
C THR A 252 11.07 -0.39 -11.52
N ILE A 253 12.36 -0.04 -11.41
CA ILE A 253 13.21 -0.46 -10.29
C ILE A 253 12.64 0.06 -8.96
N LEU A 254 12.26 1.35 -8.89
CA LEU A 254 11.68 1.93 -7.68
C LEU A 254 10.40 1.22 -7.26
N LEU A 255 9.55 0.82 -8.22
CA LEU A 255 8.35 0.04 -7.95
C LEU A 255 8.68 -1.33 -7.35
N ILE A 256 9.65 -2.06 -7.91
CA ILE A 256 10.05 -3.36 -7.39
C ILE A 256 10.69 -3.23 -6.00
N LEU A 257 11.51 -2.20 -5.77
CA LEU A 257 12.06 -1.91 -4.44
C LEU A 257 10.95 -1.68 -3.42
N LYS A 258 9.90 -0.93 -3.77
CA LYS A 258 8.74 -0.72 -2.89
C LYS A 258 8.00 -2.03 -2.58
N GLN A 259 7.86 -2.92 -3.56
CA GLN A 259 7.21 -4.22 -3.36
C GLN A 259 8.03 -5.18 -2.49
N ARG A 260 9.36 -5.21 -2.68
CA ARG A 260 10.26 -6.09 -1.92
C ARG A 260 10.56 -5.57 -0.52
N PHE A 261 10.54 -4.25 -0.33
CA PHE A 261 10.91 -3.58 0.93
C PHE A 261 9.83 -2.56 1.34
N PRO A 262 8.63 -3.02 1.74
CA PRO A 262 7.51 -2.13 2.07
C PRO A 262 7.77 -1.27 3.32
N GLY A 263 8.68 -1.67 4.22
CA GLY A 263 9.04 -0.91 5.43
C GLY A 263 10.22 0.04 5.27
N LEU A 264 10.64 0.35 4.04
CA LEU A 264 11.81 1.20 3.80
C LEU A 264 11.55 2.64 4.31
N PRO A 265 12.51 3.28 4.99
CA PRO A 265 12.38 4.67 5.41
C PRO A 265 12.13 5.63 4.23
N GLN A 266 11.58 6.81 4.56
CA GLN A 266 11.40 7.89 3.58
C GLN A 266 12.73 8.25 2.93
N SER A 267 12.72 8.48 1.61
CA SER A 267 13.92 8.89 0.89
C SER A 267 14.29 10.34 1.18
N ALA A 268 15.50 10.73 0.79
CA ALA A 268 15.93 12.12 0.87
C ALA A 268 15.03 13.05 0.03
N LEU A 269 14.53 12.57 -1.11
CA LEU A 269 13.57 13.31 -1.93
C LEU A 269 12.22 13.44 -1.22
N ASP A 270 11.69 12.34 -0.66
CA ASP A 270 10.43 12.34 0.09
C ASP A 270 10.51 13.33 1.27
N ILE A 271 11.58 13.26 2.07
CA ILE A 271 11.82 14.16 3.20
C ILE A 271 11.87 15.61 2.73
N SER A 272 12.60 15.90 1.65
CA SER A 272 12.68 17.25 1.10
C SER A 272 11.32 17.76 0.63
N LYS A 273 10.56 16.95 -0.12
CA LYS A 273 9.21 17.29 -0.56
C LYS A 273 8.32 17.66 0.62
N ILE A 274 8.33 16.85 1.67
CA ILE A 274 7.54 17.08 2.90
C ILE A 274 7.98 18.36 3.62
N GLN A 275 9.29 18.58 3.74
CA GLN A 275 9.85 19.71 4.48
C GLN A 275 9.52 21.06 3.82
N TYR A 276 9.60 21.14 2.50
CA TYR A 276 9.47 22.40 1.74
C TYR A 276 8.10 22.57 1.07
N ASN A 277 7.17 21.63 1.28
CA ASN A 277 5.81 21.73 0.77
C ASN A 277 5.06 22.97 1.27
N LYS A 278 4.36 23.63 0.35
CA LYS A 278 3.49 24.80 0.62
C LYS A 278 2.01 24.51 0.38
N ASP A 279 1.67 23.35 -0.20
CA ASP A 279 0.30 22.94 -0.47
C ASP A 279 -0.33 22.30 0.77
N VAL A 280 -1.33 22.97 1.36
CA VAL A 280 -2.00 22.50 2.57
C VAL A 280 -2.76 21.19 2.35
N GLY A 281 -3.38 21.01 1.18
CA GLY A 281 -4.12 19.79 0.86
C GLY A 281 -3.19 18.58 0.74
N HIS A 282 -2.06 18.71 0.04
CA HIS A 282 -1.04 17.66 0.01
C HIS A 282 -0.45 17.40 1.39
N ALA A 283 -0.24 18.44 2.21
CA ALA A 283 0.25 18.26 3.57
C ALA A 283 -0.71 17.40 4.43
N ILE A 284 -2.01 17.65 4.31
CA ILE A 284 -3.03 16.88 5.01
C ILE A 284 -3.11 15.44 4.47
N LEU A 285 -3.14 15.26 3.15
CA LEU A 285 -3.19 13.92 2.55
C LEU A 285 -1.96 13.07 2.90
N GLU A 286 -0.75 13.64 2.78
CA GLU A 286 0.51 12.96 3.12
C GLU A 286 0.53 12.57 4.60
N SER A 287 0.26 13.53 5.48
CA SER A 287 0.34 13.28 6.92
C SER A 287 -0.73 12.31 7.40
N TYR A 288 -1.99 12.45 6.96
CA TYR A 288 -3.08 11.57 7.39
C TYR A 288 -2.88 10.14 6.89
N SER A 289 -2.52 9.96 5.62
CA SER A 289 -2.20 8.63 5.07
C SER A 289 -1.03 7.97 5.81
N ARG A 290 0.05 8.71 6.11
CA ARG A 290 1.21 8.18 6.85
C ARG A 290 0.88 7.85 8.32
N ILE A 291 -0.03 8.58 8.94
CA ILE A 291 -0.53 8.26 10.29
C ILE A 291 -1.28 6.94 10.28
N LEU A 292 -2.19 6.74 9.31
CA LEU A 292 -2.95 5.49 9.18
C LEU A 292 -2.05 4.30 8.82
N GLU A 293 -1.04 4.50 7.98
CA GLU A 293 0.01 3.51 7.70
C GLU A 293 0.71 3.07 8.99
N SER A 294 1.20 4.04 9.78
CA SER A 294 1.91 3.77 11.03
C SER A 294 1.04 3.04 12.05
N LEU A 295 -0.24 3.41 12.14
CA LEU A 295 -1.21 2.77 13.02
C LEU A 295 -1.51 1.34 12.58
N ALA A 296 -1.78 1.12 11.29
CA ALA A 296 -2.03 -0.20 10.73
C ALA A 296 -0.84 -1.13 10.98
N PHE A 297 0.38 -0.67 10.70
CA PHE A 297 1.60 -1.42 10.98
C PHE A 297 1.74 -1.75 12.46
N THR A 298 1.44 -0.80 13.35
CA THR A 298 1.47 -1.03 14.80
C THR A 298 0.50 -2.13 15.20
N VAL A 299 -0.76 -2.07 14.75
CA VAL A 299 -1.78 -3.11 15.02
C VAL A 299 -1.32 -4.47 14.53
N ILE A 300 -0.85 -4.56 13.28
CA ILE A 300 -0.31 -5.81 12.70
C ILE A 300 0.81 -6.36 13.58
N SER A 301 1.79 -5.52 13.95
CA SER A 301 2.91 -5.94 14.78
C SER A 301 2.46 -6.44 16.16
N ARG A 302 1.45 -5.82 16.78
CA ARG A 302 0.92 -6.33 18.07
C ARG A 302 0.20 -7.68 17.88
N ILE A 303 -0.51 -7.90 16.77
CA ILE A 303 -1.15 -9.20 16.47
C ILE A 303 -0.09 -10.29 16.26
N GLU A 304 0.98 -9.97 15.54
CA GLU A 304 2.10 -10.88 15.33
C GLU A 304 2.80 -11.25 16.63
N ASP A 305 2.94 -10.31 17.57
CA ASP A 305 3.48 -10.61 18.90
C ASP A 305 2.63 -11.65 19.67
N VAL A 306 1.31 -11.55 19.59
CA VAL A 306 0.39 -12.52 20.23
C VAL A 306 0.47 -13.89 19.54
N LEU A 307 0.45 -13.92 18.21
CA LEU A 307 0.57 -15.16 17.43
C LEU A 307 1.93 -15.83 17.63
N HIS A 308 2.99 -15.04 17.81
CA HIS A 308 4.31 -15.56 18.14
C HIS A 308 4.34 -16.20 19.54
N ALA A 309 3.73 -15.55 20.54
CA ALA A 309 3.58 -16.13 21.88
C ALA A 309 2.74 -17.42 21.87
N ASP A 310 1.67 -17.47 21.06
CA ASP A 310 0.86 -18.69 20.82
C ASP A 310 1.71 -19.84 20.28
N THR A 311 2.53 -19.56 19.27
CA THR A 311 3.43 -20.57 18.67
C THR A 311 4.44 -21.10 19.69
N GLN A 312 5.01 -20.23 20.53
CA GLN A 312 5.92 -20.65 21.60
C GLN A 312 5.23 -21.54 22.65
N ALA A 313 4.00 -21.19 23.05
CA ALA A 313 3.23 -21.97 24.01
C ALA A 313 2.92 -23.39 23.47
N GLN A 314 2.49 -23.49 22.20
CA GLN A 314 2.21 -24.76 21.54
C GLN A 314 3.44 -25.67 21.46
N ASN A 315 4.60 -25.11 21.08
CA ASN A 315 5.86 -25.87 21.04
C ASN A 315 6.24 -26.42 22.42
N SER A 316 6.14 -25.60 23.47
CA SER A 316 6.43 -26.03 24.85
C SER A 316 5.45 -27.10 25.36
N SER A 317 4.18 -27.06 24.93
CA SER A 317 3.18 -28.08 25.28
C SER A 317 3.45 -29.41 24.57
N THR A 318 3.95 -29.36 23.34
CA THR A 318 4.28 -30.53 22.52
C THR A 318 5.53 -31.22 23.03
N GLU A 319 6.55 -30.45 23.45
CA GLU A 319 7.74 -30.97 24.14
C GLU A 319 7.37 -31.65 25.46
N LYS A 320 6.54 -31.02 26.29
CA LYS A 320 6.03 -31.63 27.53
C LYS A 320 5.19 -32.89 27.30
N LYS A 321 4.47 -32.98 26.17
CA LYS A 321 3.76 -34.21 25.76
C LYS A 321 4.73 -35.31 25.30
N ARG A 322 5.82 -34.97 24.62
CA ARG A 322 6.87 -35.93 24.20
C ARG A 322 7.64 -36.48 25.39
N ASP A 323 8.01 -35.64 26.35
CA ASP A 323 8.65 -36.09 27.60
C ASP A 323 7.73 -36.96 28.45
N ARG A 324 6.42 -36.68 28.44
CA ARG A 324 5.41 -37.50 29.12
C ARG A 324 5.11 -38.81 28.38
N CYS A 325 5.46 -38.92 27.10
CA CYS A 325 5.29 -40.14 26.28
C CYS A 325 6.47 -41.13 26.44
N LEU A 326 7.60 -40.70 26.98
CA LEU A 326 8.75 -41.55 27.29
C LEU A 326 8.62 -42.34 28.61
N VAL A 327 7.51 -42.23 29.33
CA VAL A 327 7.26 -42.99 30.57
C VAL A 327 5.86 -43.61 30.56
N THR A 328 5.66 -44.67 29.75
CA THR A 328 5.09 -46.00 30.12
C THR A 328 4.60 -46.79 28.88
N PRO A 329 4.79 -48.13 28.82
CA PRO A 329 4.44 -48.94 27.65
C PRO A 329 3.05 -49.59 27.74
N ASN A 330 2.42 -49.68 26.56
CA ASN A 330 1.42 -50.65 26.08
C ASN A 330 0.08 -50.85 26.83
N LYS A 331 -1.03 -50.56 26.12
CA LYS A 331 -2.06 -51.57 25.76
C LYS A 331 -3.12 -51.06 24.74
N ALA A 332 -3.23 -51.83 23.66
CA ALA A 332 -4.40 -52.31 22.91
C ALA A 332 -5.45 -51.36 22.28
N ALA A 333 -5.61 -51.58 20.96
CA ALA A 333 -6.67 -51.33 19.98
C ALA A 333 -8.15 -51.24 20.42
N ALA A 334 -8.95 -50.40 19.74
CA ALA A 334 -9.95 -50.79 18.72
C ALA A 334 -10.85 -49.60 18.27
N ASP A 335 -11.38 -49.72 17.04
CA ASP A 335 -12.45 -49.01 16.30
C ASP A 335 -13.39 -48.04 17.05
N ASP A 336 -13.84 -46.94 16.38
CA ASP A 336 -15.19 -46.93 15.75
C ASP A 336 -15.51 -45.67 14.90
N GLN A 337 -16.55 -45.85 14.09
CA GLN A 337 -17.04 -45.11 12.91
C GLN A 337 -17.68 -43.72 13.14
N SER A 338 -17.74 -42.95 12.04
CA SER A 338 -18.53 -41.72 11.82
C SER A 338 -20.06 -41.95 11.77
N PRO A 339 -20.89 -40.90 11.93
CA PRO A 339 -21.71 -40.47 10.78
C PRO A 339 -21.95 -38.95 10.64
N ALA A 340 -22.47 -38.59 9.45
CA ALA A 340 -22.78 -37.27 8.89
C ALA A 340 -23.98 -36.51 9.52
N ASP A 341 -24.03 -35.17 9.46
CA ASP A 341 -24.78 -34.37 8.43
C ASP A 341 -24.95 -32.86 8.78
N GLY A 342 -24.70 -31.99 7.78
CA GLY A 342 -25.27 -30.63 7.54
C GLY A 342 -24.78 -29.37 8.32
N PRO A 343 -24.97 -28.12 7.81
CA PRO A 343 -25.22 -27.66 6.43
C PRO A 343 -24.16 -26.66 5.90
N ILE A 344 -24.27 -26.39 4.61
CA ILE A 344 -23.44 -25.56 3.74
C ILE A 344 -23.25 -24.13 4.31
N SER A 345 -21.99 -23.73 4.49
CA SER A 345 -21.60 -22.38 4.84
C SER A 345 -21.75 -21.47 3.62
N THR A 346 -22.59 -20.45 3.75
CA THR A 346 -22.67 -19.34 2.80
C THR A 346 -21.38 -18.53 2.85
N THR A 347 -20.58 -18.59 1.79
CA THR A 347 -19.38 -17.78 1.63
C THR A 347 -19.71 -16.31 1.41
N LEU A 348 -18.86 -15.42 1.95
CA LEU A 348 -18.91 -13.96 1.84
C LEU A 348 -18.95 -13.43 0.39
N LEU A 349 -18.66 -14.28 -0.61
CA LEU A 349 -18.89 -13.99 -2.03
C LEU A 349 -20.37 -13.75 -2.35
N ASP A 350 -21.29 -14.50 -1.73
CA ASP A 350 -22.73 -14.39 -1.95
C ASP A 350 -23.32 -13.13 -1.28
N PHE A 351 -22.60 -12.59 -0.29
CA PHE A 351 -22.95 -11.35 0.42
C PHE A 351 -22.55 -10.07 -0.35
N MET A 352 -21.54 -10.14 -1.22
CA MET A 352 -21.04 -8.97 -1.96
C MET A 352 -21.58 -8.83 -3.39
N GLY A 353 -22.44 -9.76 -3.85
CA GLY A 353 -23.16 -9.61 -5.12
C GLY A 353 -22.28 -9.55 -6.37
N TRP A 354 -21.08 -10.14 -6.32
CA TRP A 354 -20.16 -10.22 -7.46
C TRP A 354 -20.11 -11.66 -7.98
N ASN A 355 -21.14 -12.07 -8.72
CA ASN A 355 -21.08 -13.32 -9.47
C ASN A 355 -20.40 -13.06 -10.82
N ILE A 356 -19.16 -13.53 -10.96
CA ILE A 356 -18.60 -13.92 -12.26
C ILE A 356 -18.49 -15.44 -12.18
N ALA A 357 -19.57 -16.12 -12.59
CA ALA A 357 -19.52 -17.53 -12.89
C ALA A 357 -19.36 -17.68 -14.39
N ASP A 358 -18.39 -18.50 -14.77
CA ASP A 358 -17.98 -18.84 -16.13
C ASP A 358 -19.17 -19.25 -17.01
N GLN A 359 -19.36 -18.53 -18.12
CA GLN A 359 -20.03 -19.07 -19.30
C GLN A 359 -19.00 -19.86 -20.10
N ALA A 360 -18.92 -21.16 -19.83
CA ALA A 360 -18.41 -22.11 -20.80
C ALA A 360 -19.61 -22.59 -21.64
N ASP A 361 -19.53 -22.30 -22.94
CA ASP A 361 -20.51 -22.68 -23.95
C ASP A 361 -20.80 -24.18 -23.94
N THR A 362 -22.08 -24.55 -23.93
CA THR A 362 -22.55 -25.83 -24.47
C THR A 362 -23.94 -25.61 -25.07
N GLU A 363 -24.01 -25.27 -26.36
CA GLU A 363 -25.26 -25.34 -27.11
C GLU A 363 -25.18 -26.40 -28.21
N GLN A 364 -26.20 -27.27 -28.17
CA GLN A 364 -26.49 -28.30 -29.15
C GLN A 364 -27.04 -27.69 -30.44
N LYS A 365 -26.65 -28.30 -31.57
CA LYS A 365 -27.25 -28.20 -32.91
C LYS A 365 -28.80 -28.23 -32.91
N LYS A 366 -29.41 -27.37 -33.73
CA LYS A 366 -30.15 -27.81 -34.95
C LYS A 366 -30.66 -26.65 -35.83
N ASP A 367 -30.50 -26.86 -37.15
CA ASP A 367 -31.28 -26.45 -38.35
C ASP A 367 -31.52 -24.93 -38.58
N SER A 368 -31.31 -24.31 -39.74
CA SER A 368 -31.42 -24.72 -41.16
C SER A 368 -30.72 -23.72 -42.10
N ALA A 369 -30.46 -24.14 -43.34
CA ALA A 369 -29.81 -23.46 -44.45
C ALA A 369 -30.56 -22.21 -45.01
N ASP A 370 -29.85 -21.26 -45.66
CA ASP A 370 -29.79 -21.16 -47.13
C ASP A 370 -28.75 -20.12 -47.63
N GLU A 371 -28.29 -20.33 -48.87
CA GLU A 371 -27.21 -19.76 -49.69
C GLU A 371 -27.31 -18.22 -49.96
N THR A 372 -26.31 -17.44 -50.40
CA THR A 372 -25.47 -17.57 -51.62
C THR A 372 -24.38 -16.46 -51.72
N ASN A 373 -23.28 -16.80 -52.42
CA ASN A 373 -22.47 -16.01 -53.39
C ASN A 373 -21.32 -15.03 -53.00
N ASP A 374 -20.24 -15.24 -53.75
CA ASP A 374 -18.85 -14.74 -53.77
C ASP A 374 -18.65 -13.51 -54.74
N PRO A 375 -17.44 -13.18 -55.24
CA PRO A 375 -16.31 -12.37 -54.71
C PRO A 375 -16.13 -10.99 -55.41
N GLY A 376 -15.19 -10.14 -54.95
CA GLY A 376 -14.63 -9.10 -55.82
C GLY A 376 -13.65 -8.08 -55.21
N LYS A 377 -12.43 -8.02 -55.75
CA LYS A 377 -11.29 -7.10 -55.50
C LYS A 377 -11.63 -5.60 -55.50
N HIS A 378 -10.82 -4.76 -54.85
CA HIS A 378 -10.03 -3.68 -55.49
C HIS A 378 -9.19 -2.85 -54.49
N THR A 379 -8.14 -2.26 -55.05
CA THR A 379 -6.93 -1.66 -54.48
C THR A 379 -7.03 -0.17 -54.12
N ALA A 380 -6.09 0.28 -53.26
CA ALA A 380 -5.48 1.61 -53.15
C ALA A 380 -6.20 2.73 -52.36
N LYS A 381 -5.57 3.20 -51.27
CA LYS A 381 -4.84 4.49 -51.20
C LYS A 381 -4.33 4.78 -49.79
N VAL A 382 -3.05 5.11 -49.72
CA VAL A 382 -2.38 5.74 -48.57
C VAL A 382 -2.90 7.16 -48.43
N ALA A 383 -3.37 7.53 -47.23
CA ALA A 383 -3.51 8.90 -46.78
C ALA A 383 -2.88 9.00 -45.39
N ASN A 384 -1.79 9.77 -45.32
CA ASN A 384 -1.15 10.18 -44.08
C ASN A 384 -2.15 10.97 -43.23
N ILE A 385 -2.47 10.47 -42.04
CA ILE A 385 -3.00 11.28 -40.95
C ILE A 385 -2.02 11.14 -39.80
N SER A 386 -1.35 12.26 -39.51
CA SER A 386 -0.50 12.45 -38.35
C SER A 386 -1.37 12.38 -37.10
N THR A 387 -1.37 11.25 -36.41
CA THR A 387 -1.85 11.11 -35.05
C THR A 387 -0.66 10.78 -34.16
N THR A 388 -0.17 11.80 -33.46
CA THR A 388 0.68 11.63 -32.28
C THR A 388 0.00 10.62 -31.35
N PRO A 389 0.62 9.48 -31.00
CA PRO A 389 0.07 8.65 -29.96
C PRO A 389 0.21 9.42 -28.64
N LYS A 390 -0.92 9.81 -28.06
CA LYS A 390 -0.97 10.27 -26.67
C LYS A 390 -0.32 9.18 -25.82
N LYS A 391 0.79 9.52 -25.17
CA LYS A 391 1.45 8.69 -24.16
C LYS A 391 0.45 8.47 -23.01
N VAL A 392 -0.21 7.32 -23.02
CA VAL A 392 -0.95 6.80 -21.87
C VAL A 392 0.09 6.30 -20.88
N SER A 393 0.27 7.05 -19.79
CA SER A 393 1.13 6.68 -18.67
C SER A 393 0.59 5.40 -18.03
N TYR A 394 1.47 4.49 -17.64
CA TYR A 394 1.13 3.22 -16.97
C TYR A 394 0.35 3.42 -15.65
N ILE A 395 0.39 4.62 -15.07
CA ILE A 395 -0.45 4.99 -13.91
C ILE A 395 -1.94 4.96 -14.28
N GLU A 396 -2.31 5.34 -15.51
CA GLU A 396 -3.69 5.26 -16.01
C GLU A 396 -4.16 3.80 -16.21
N LYS A 397 -3.21 2.86 -16.44
CA LYS A 397 -3.51 1.41 -16.47
C LYS A 397 -3.82 0.82 -15.09
N LEU A 398 -3.30 1.43 -14.01
CA LEU A 398 -3.66 1.01 -12.64
C LEU A 398 -5.07 1.45 -12.27
N GLU A 399 -5.56 2.58 -12.81
CA GLU A 399 -6.96 3.00 -12.66
C GLU A 399 -7.94 2.03 -13.35
N HIS A 400 -7.53 1.40 -14.46
CA HIS A 400 -8.34 0.43 -15.18
C HIS A 400 -8.47 -0.94 -14.48
N LEU A 401 -7.59 -1.27 -13.53
CA LEU A 401 -7.67 -2.49 -12.71
C LEU A 401 -8.56 -2.31 -11.47
N GLY A 402 -8.87 -1.07 -11.09
CA GLY A 402 -9.88 -0.74 -10.09
C GLY A 402 -11.24 -0.54 -10.75
N GLY A 403 -11.97 -1.63 -10.97
CA GLY A 403 -13.29 -1.60 -11.59
C GLY A 403 -14.29 -0.68 -10.87
N LEU A 404 -14.42 0.56 -11.33
CA LEU A 404 -15.54 1.47 -11.07
C LEU A 404 -15.76 2.36 -12.31
N ARG A 405 -16.41 1.81 -13.33
CA ARG A 405 -17.20 2.60 -14.28
C ARG A 405 -18.59 1.99 -14.37
N SER A 406 -19.58 2.69 -13.84
CA SER A 406 -20.99 2.46 -14.18
C SER A 406 -21.31 3.17 -15.50
N PRO A 407 -22.18 2.64 -16.38
CA PRO A 407 -22.43 3.18 -17.71
C PRO A 407 -23.22 4.50 -17.64
N THR A 408 -22.78 5.50 -18.40
CA THR A 408 -23.56 6.72 -18.63
C THR A 408 -24.75 6.38 -19.55
N GLU A 409 -25.96 6.70 -19.09
CA GLU A 409 -27.18 6.67 -19.90
C GLU A 409 -27.01 7.54 -21.15
N ARG A 410 -27.37 6.98 -22.29
CA ARG A 410 -27.52 7.71 -23.55
C ARG A 410 -28.89 8.37 -23.54
N HIS A 411 -28.92 9.68 -23.78
CA HIS A 411 -30.04 10.37 -24.41
C HIS A 411 -29.62 10.85 -25.78
#